data_AF-A0A942CKA2-F1
#
_entry.id   AF-A0A942CKA2-F1
#
_cell.length_a   1.000
_cell.length_b   1.000
_cell.length_c   1.000
_cell.angle_alpha   90.00
_cell.angle_beta   90.00
_cell.angle_gamma   90.00
#
_symmetry.space_group_name_H-M   'P 1'
#
loop_
_entity.id
_entity.type
_entity.pdbx_description
1 polymer ?
#
loop_
_entity_poly.entity_id
_entity_poly.type
_entity_poly.pdbx_seq_one_letter_code
_entity_poly.pdbx_strand_id
1 'polypeptide(L)'
;MNANAIPHRPTANIPAAAAPRSAVVSWMTSGLFWSAVVSVACVGWVLFAQDGREYYLTPLSTRAYSTAHPLLRPSGPIGQTLGVVGAALMLVPFVYMLRKRIPGLRAIGSARGWLEVHLFCGVVGPVLVTLHTSFKFNGIISAAYWSMVIVMLSGFVGRFLFVRIPRSIRGSELTRSELDARAESLNGEIAESVQSMALLERVHAFEASVVPSGAHLSFLDLFTGELTLGRKAHRFEQELTSAGLSPELAHAVVTLTRERATLLRRIAYLQKTKTLFGLWHVFHLPLVYLMLVIVAAHIGVALYLGYVPFRW
;
A
#
# COMPACT_ATOMS: atom_id res chain seq x y z
N MET A 1 -65.43 5.33 12.86
CA MET A 1 -64.25 5.64 12.02
C MET A 1 -63.12 6.11 12.94
N ASN A 2 -62.14 5.25 13.19
CA ASN A 2 -60.77 5.64 13.52
C ASN A 2 -59.91 4.37 13.43
N ALA A 3 -59.37 4.12 12.24
CA ALA A 3 -58.49 3.01 11.93
C ALA A 3 -57.17 3.61 11.42
N ASN A 4 -56.24 3.88 12.33
CA ASN A 4 -54.80 3.95 12.04
C ASN A 4 -54.03 4.05 13.36
N ALA A 5 -53.96 2.94 14.08
CA ALA A 5 -53.00 2.76 15.16
C ALA A 5 -51.98 1.73 14.67
N ILE A 6 -50.79 2.20 14.31
CA ILE A 6 -49.64 1.34 14.00
C ILE A 6 -49.22 0.68 15.34
N PRO A 7 -49.16 -0.66 15.44
CA PRO A 7 -48.79 -1.30 16.69
C PRO A 7 -47.30 -1.10 16.98
N HIS A 8 -46.98 -0.38 18.06
CA HIS A 8 -45.65 -0.40 18.66
C HIS A 8 -45.39 -1.80 19.24
N ARG A 9 -44.46 -2.55 18.63
CA ARG A 9 -43.93 -3.81 19.16
C ARG A 9 -42.47 -3.63 19.64
N PRO A 10 -42.03 -4.46 20.61
CA PRO A 10 -40.75 -4.27 21.28
C PRO A 10 -39.59 -4.42 20.31
N THR A 11 -38.60 -3.56 20.47
CA THR A 11 -37.33 -3.51 19.76
C THR A 11 -36.74 -4.91 19.61
N ALA A 12 -36.64 -5.40 18.37
CA ALA A 12 -35.84 -6.58 18.08
C ALA A 12 -34.43 -6.34 18.61
N ASN A 13 -33.89 -7.29 19.38
CA ASN A 13 -32.51 -7.28 19.84
C ASN A 13 -31.59 -7.27 18.61
N ILE A 14 -31.20 -6.07 18.18
CA ILE A 14 -30.11 -5.88 17.22
C ILE A 14 -28.84 -6.34 17.94
N PRO A 15 -28.12 -7.37 17.46
CA PRO A 15 -26.85 -7.75 18.05
C PRO A 15 -25.94 -6.52 18.06
N ALA A 16 -25.46 -6.16 19.24
CA ALA A 16 -24.62 -4.98 19.46
C ALA A 16 -23.49 -4.96 18.42
N ALA A 17 -23.49 -3.92 17.58
CA ALA A 17 -22.47 -3.71 16.56
C ALA A 17 -21.09 -3.86 17.20
N ALA A 18 -20.32 -4.84 16.73
CA ALA A 18 -18.97 -5.07 17.22
C ALA A 18 -18.19 -3.76 17.16
N ALA A 19 -17.66 -3.31 18.31
CA ALA A 19 -16.98 -2.03 18.44
C ALA A 19 -15.94 -1.86 17.32
N PRO A 20 -15.87 -0.69 16.67
CA PRO A 20 -14.92 -0.45 15.59
C PRO A 20 -13.51 -0.66 16.14
N ARG A 21 -12.85 -1.76 15.73
CA ARG A 21 -11.44 -1.99 16.02
C ARG A 21 -10.68 -0.77 15.57
N SER A 22 -10.06 -0.07 16.52
CA SER A 22 -9.49 1.26 16.32
C SER A 22 -8.47 1.28 15.17
N ALA A 23 -8.90 1.85 14.04
CA ALA A 23 -8.05 2.04 12.85
C ALA A 23 -6.76 2.82 13.18
N VAL A 24 -6.77 3.60 14.26
CA VAL A 24 -5.66 4.39 14.80
C VAL A 24 -4.48 3.53 15.30
N VAL A 25 -4.66 2.25 15.64
CA VAL A 25 -3.52 1.39 16.05
C VAL A 25 -2.86 0.69 14.85
N SER A 26 -3.58 0.57 13.72
CA SER A 26 -3.09 -0.16 12.54
C SER A 26 -2.07 0.59 11.68
N TRP A 27 -2.02 1.93 11.73
CA TRP A 27 -1.10 2.72 10.89
C TRP A 27 0.30 2.86 11.54
N MET A 28 0.37 2.94 12.87
CA MET A 28 1.63 3.00 13.62
C MET A 28 2.43 1.69 13.56
N THR A 29 1.79 0.59 13.21
CA THR A 29 2.45 -0.71 12.94
C THR A 29 2.78 -0.90 11.45
N SER A 30 2.45 0.06 10.59
CA SER A 30 2.73 -0.06 9.16
C SER A 30 4.20 0.20 8.86
N GLY A 31 4.85 -0.75 8.18
CA GLY A 31 6.24 -0.59 7.74
C GLY A 31 6.46 0.65 6.86
N LEU A 32 5.41 1.15 6.19
CA LEU A 32 5.47 2.37 5.39
C LEU A 32 5.54 3.65 6.23
N PHE A 33 4.81 3.71 7.36
CA PHE A 33 4.90 4.85 8.27
C PHE A 33 6.32 4.93 8.85
N TRP A 34 6.85 3.82 9.35
CA TRP A 34 8.21 3.78 9.89
C TRP A 34 9.27 4.03 8.84
N SER A 35 9.10 3.59 7.60
CA SER A 35 10.06 3.90 6.53
C SER A 35 10.09 5.40 6.22
N ALA A 36 8.94 6.07 6.24
CA ALA A 36 8.87 7.52 6.09
C ALA A 36 9.54 8.24 7.27
N VAL A 37 9.23 7.86 8.51
CA VAL A 37 9.84 8.44 9.73
C VAL A 37 11.36 8.28 9.72
N VAL A 38 11.86 7.06 9.47
CA VAL A 38 13.30 6.78 9.42
C VAL A 38 13.96 7.53 8.26
N SER A 39 13.34 7.58 7.08
CA SER A 39 13.88 8.33 5.94
C SER A 39 13.99 9.82 6.25
N VAL A 40 12.96 10.42 6.85
CA VAL A 40 12.97 11.83 7.26
C VAL A 40 14.02 12.07 8.34
N ALA A 41 14.16 11.16 9.31
CA ALA A 41 15.18 11.27 10.35
C ALA A 41 16.60 11.17 9.78
N CYS A 42 16.87 10.22 8.87
CA CYS A 42 18.16 10.09 8.20
C CYS A 42 18.48 11.32 7.34
N VAL A 43 17.53 11.81 6.56
CA VAL A 43 17.69 13.04 5.77
C VAL A 43 17.93 14.23 6.69
N GLY A 44 17.15 14.39 7.75
CA GLY A 44 17.34 15.46 8.73
C GLY A 44 18.71 15.40 9.40
N TRP A 45 19.16 14.21 9.82
CA TRP A 45 20.49 14.02 10.38
C TRP A 45 21.59 14.43 9.38
N VAL A 46 21.51 14.01 8.12
CA VAL A 46 22.48 14.42 7.09
C VAL A 46 22.44 15.93 6.82
N LEU A 47 21.25 16.53 6.73
CA LEU A 47 21.11 17.94 6.38
C LEU A 47 21.52 18.89 7.51
N PHE A 48 21.19 18.55 8.77
CA PHE A 48 21.39 19.44 9.92
C PHE A 48 22.58 19.06 10.79
N ALA A 49 22.87 17.77 11.00
CA ALA A 49 23.96 17.35 11.89
C ALA A 49 25.31 17.20 11.17
N GLN A 50 25.31 17.14 9.83
CA GLN A 50 26.53 16.96 9.02
C GLN A 50 26.77 18.11 8.04
N ASP A 51 26.20 19.29 8.32
CA ASP A 51 26.25 20.49 7.45
C ASP A 51 25.82 20.23 5.99
N GLY A 52 24.99 19.20 5.78
CA GLY A 52 24.54 18.79 4.46
C GLY A 52 23.66 19.84 3.78
N ARG A 53 22.97 20.71 4.52
CA ARG A 53 22.09 21.72 3.94
C ARG A 53 22.81 22.62 2.94
N GLU A 54 23.95 23.18 3.32
CA GLU A 54 24.76 24.02 2.43
C GLU A 54 25.36 23.18 1.29
N TYR A 55 25.85 21.98 1.61
CA TYR A 55 26.43 21.04 0.64
C TYR A 55 25.48 20.68 -0.51
N TYR A 56 24.26 20.25 -0.19
CA TYR A 56 23.30 19.74 -1.16
C TYR A 56 22.59 20.85 -1.95
N LEU A 57 22.46 22.06 -1.38
CA LEU A 57 21.92 23.24 -2.06
C LEU A 57 22.95 23.92 -2.98
N THR A 58 24.25 23.77 -2.69
CA THR A 58 25.32 24.32 -3.52
C THR A 58 25.33 23.66 -4.92
N PRO A 59 25.43 24.42 -6.02
CA PRO A 59 25.54 23.88 -7.37
C PRO A 59 26.66 22.84 -7.52
N LEU A 60 26.45 21.83 -8.36
CA LEU A 60 27.39 20.72 -8.55
C LEU A 60 28.80 21.17 -8.98
N SER A 61 28.90 22.29 -9.71
CA SER A 61 30.16 22.86 -10.19
C SER A 61 31.04 23.44 -9.09
N THR A 62 30.46 24.01 -8.03
CA THR A 62 31.18 24.66 -6.93
C THR A 62 31.18 23.85 -5.64
N ARG A 63 30.38 22.78 -5.57
CA ARG A 63 30.25 21.93 -4.37
C ARG A 63 31.57 21.34 -3.87
N ALA A 64 32.55 21.14 -4.75
CA ALA A 64 33.87 20.64 -4.36
C ALA A 64 34.60 21.53 -3.33
N TYR A 65 34.27 22.83 -3.28
CA TYR A 65 34.88 23.80 -2.38
C TYR A 65 34.18 23.94 -1.02
N SER A 66 33.04 23.27 -0.84
CA SER A 66 32.32 23.31 0.43
C SER A 66 33.05 22.54 1.53
N THR A 67 32.93 23.03 2.77
CA THR A 67 33.57 22.44 3.96
C THR A 67 33.11 21.01 4.23
N ALA A 68 31.86 20.69 3.92
CA ALA A 68 31.28 19.35 4.11
C ALA A 68 31.65 18.34 2.99
N HIS A 69 32.27 18.80 1.89
CA HIS A 69 32.59 17.94 0.74
C HIS A 69 33.46 16.71 1.08
N PRO A 70 34.52 16.81 1.91
CA PRO A 70 35.34 15.65 2.26
C PRO A 70 34.55 14.53 2.94
N LEU A 71 33.50 14.88 3.71
CA LEU A 71 32.67 13.95 4.47
C LEU A 71 31.54 13.36 3.63
N LEU A 72 30.80 14.21 2.91
CA LEU A 72 29.53 13.85 2.25
C LEU A 72 29.67 13.40 0.79
N ARG A 73 30.83 13.62 0.15
CA ARG A 73 31.07 13.08 -1.20
C ARG A 73 30.94 11.56 -1.22
N PRO A 74 30.64 10.92 -2.37
CA PRO A 74 30.42 9.47 -2.44
C PRO A 74 31.59 8.63 -1.88
N SER A 75 32.82 9.11 -2.02
CA SER A 75 34.04 8.46 -1.48
C SER A 75 34.44 8.94 -0.07
N GLY A 76 33.69 9.88 0.51
CA GLY A 76 33.88 10.36 1.88
C GLY A 76 33.38 9.33 2.89
N PRO A 77 33.78 9.42 4.17
CA PRO A 77 33.39 8.46 5.19
C PRO A 77 31.87 8.37 5.36
N ILE A 78 31.17 9.51 5.48
CA ILE A 78 29.72 9.52 5.65
C ILE A 78 29.03 9.07 4.37
N GLY A 79 29.44 9.62 3.22
CA GLY A 79 28.92 9.22 1.92
C GLY A 79 29.00 7.71 1.73
N GLN A 80 30.16 7.09 1.99
CA GLN A 80 30.32 5.64 1.88
C GLN A 80 29.47 4.85 2.87
N THR A 81 29.38 5.26 4.13
CA THR A 81 28.51 4.59 5.09
C THR A 81 27.05 4.59 4.62
N LEU A 82 26.56 5.70 4.08
CA LEU A 82 25.21 5.78 3.49
C LEU A 82 25.06 4.81 2.31
N GLY A 83 26.09 4.71 1.45
CA GLY A 83 26.11 3.78 0.31
C GLY A 83 26.10 2.32 0.74
N VAL A 84 26.92 1.94 1.72
CA VAL A 84 27.02 0.56 2.25
C VAL A 84 25.73 0.16 2.95
N VAL A 85 25.21 1.00 3.86
CA VAL A 85 23.96 0.71 4.56
C VAL A 85 22.79 0.69 3.58
N GLY A 86 22.73 1.63 2.63
CA GLY A 86 21.71 1.67 1.59
C GLY A 86 21.73 0.42 0.71
N ALA A 87 22.90 -0.01 0.24
CA ALA A 87 23.06 -1.23 -0.53
C ALA A 87 22.67 -2.48 0.27
N ALA A 88 23.09 -2.57 1.54
CA ALA A 88 22.72 -3.68 2.42
C ALA A 88 21.20 -3.78 2.61
N LEU A 89 20.51 -2.65 2.83
CA LEU A 89 19.05 -2.60 2.89
C LEU A 89 18.42 -3.06 1.57
N MET A 90 18.98 -2.65 0.43
CA MET A 90 18.47 -3.06 -0.89
C MET A 90 18.67 -4.54 -1.20
N LEU A 91 19.54 -5.26 -0.47
CA LEU A 91 19.68 -6.72 -0.57
C LEU A 91 18.59 -7.47 0.22
N VAL A 92 18.01 -6.88 1.27
CA VAL A 92 16.97 -7.52 2.09
C VAL A 92 15.74 -7.95 1.28
N PRO A 93 15.21 -7.15 0.33
CA PRO A 93 14.19 -7.59 -0.62
C PRO A 93 14.47 -8.90 -1.36
N PHE A 94 15.74 -9.24 -1.63
CA PHE A 94 16.12 -10.49 -2.28
C PHE A 94 16.05 -11.68 -1.32
N VAL A 95 16.32 -11.45 -0.03
CA VAL A 95 16.12 -12.47 1.02
C VAL A 95 14.65 -12.90 1.07
N TYR A 96 13.71 -11.97 0.87
CA TYR A 96 12.29 -12.31 0.73
C TYR A 96 12.00 -13.23 -0.47
N MET A 97 12.62 -12.97 -1.63
CA MET A 97 12.51 -13.86 -2.79
C MET A 97 13.07 -15.25 -2.48
N LEU A 98 14.22 -15.31 -1.81
CA LEU A 98 14.87 -16.56 -1.43
C LEU A 98 14.01 -17.36 -0.43
N ARG A 99 13.43 -16.69 0.58
CA ARG A 99 12.46 -17.28 1.51
C ARG A 99 11.28 -17.93 0.78
N LYS A 100 10.78 -17.31 -0.28
CA LYS A 100 9.66 -17.88 -1.05
C LYS A 100 10.05 -19.17 -1.77
N ARG A 101 11.32 -19.31 -2.18
CA ARG A 101 11.84 -20.48 -2.90
C ARG A 101 12.29 -21.61 -1.99
N ILE A 102 12.89 -21.31 -0.84
CA ILE A 102 13.45 -22.33 0.07
C ILE A 102 12.40 -22.74 1.13
N PRO A 103 12.00 -24.03 1.20
CA PRO A 103 10.98 -24.49 2.15
C PRO A 103 11.30 -24.19 3.62
N GLY A 104 12.55 -24.37 4.06
CA GLY A 104 12.96 -24.15 5.46
C GLY A 104 12.84 -22.70 5.93
N LEU A 105 13.05 -21.71 5.06
CA LEU A 105 12.91 -20.29 5.42
C LEU A 105 11.45 -19.84 5.51
N ARG A 106 10.48 -20.62 5.00
CA ARG A 106 9.05 -20.26 5.05
C ARG A 106 8.51 -20.27 6.49
N ALA A 107 9.14 -21.03 7.39
CA ALA A 107 8.79 -21.09 8.81
C ALA A 107 9.21 -19.82 9.58
N ILE A 108 10.13 -19.02 9.05
CA ILE A 108 10.62 -17.81 9.72
C ILE A 108 9.68 -16.65 9.39
N GLY A 109 8.96 -16.18 10.42
CA GLY A 109 8.13 -14.98 10.37
C GLY A 109 6.88 -15.08 9.48
N SER A 110 5.95 -14.14 9.67
CA SER A 110 4.71 -14.08 8.88
C SER A 110 4.98 -13.49 7.49
N ALA A 111 4.21 -13.93 6.47
CA ALA A 111 4.32 -13.37 5.12
C ALA A 111 4.04 -11.86 5.06
N ARG A 112 3.17 -11.38 5.96
CA ARG A 112 2.87 -9.95 6.11
C ARG A 112 4.08 -9.17 6.65
N GLY A 113 4.72 -9.66 7.71
CA GLY A 113 5.88 -8.98 8.32
C GLY A 113 7.05 -8.87 7.34
N TRP A 114 7.31 -9.93 6.56
CA TRP A 114 8.34 -9.87 5.52
C TRP A 114 8.04 -8.86 4.41
N LEU A 115 6.77 -8.71 4.03
CA LEU A 115 6.39 -7.67 3.08
C LEU A 115 6.59 -6.27 3.69
N GLU A 116 6.25 -6.08 4.96
CA GLU A 116 6.48 -4.81 5.67
C GLU A 116 7.98 -4.47 5.73
N VAL A 117 8.84 -5.45 6.00
CA VAL A 117 10.32 -5.29 5.94
C VAL A 117 10.78 -4.99 4.51
N HIS A 118 10.25 -5.68 3.50
CA HIS A 118 10.57 -5.41 2.10
C HIS A 118 10.22 -3.96 1.70
N LEU A 119 9.04 -3.46 2.10
CA LEU A 119 8.66 -2.07 1.85
C LEU A 119 9.55 -1.10 2.61
N PHE A 120 9.89 -1.41 3.87
CA PHE A 120 10.76 -0.58 4.69
C PHE A 120 12.13 -0.42 4.05
N CYS A 121 12.81 -1.52 3.76
CA CYS A 121 14.12 -1.53 3.13
C CYS A 121 14.09 -0.96 1.71
N GLY A 122 13.00 -1.21 0.97
CA GLY A 122 12.78 -0.70 -0.38
C GLY A 122 12.53 0.81 -0.47
N VAL A 123 12.27 1.49 0.65
CA VAL A 123 12.18 2.97 0.73
C VAL A 123 13.43 3.56 1.36
N VAL A 124 13.83 3.06 2.53
CA VAL A 124 14.99 3.62 3.26
C VAL A 124 16.29 3.42 2.47
N GLY A 125 16.50 2.25 1.85
CA GLY A 125 17.68 1.96 1.04
C GLY A 125 17.89 3.00 -0.08
N PRO A 126 16.91 3.21 -0.98
CA PRO A 126 16.98 4.23 -2.02
C PRO A 126 17.20 5.66 -1.50
N VAL A 127 16.63 6.03 -0.35
CA VAL A 127 16.88 7.35 0.25
C VAL A 127 18.35 7.51 0.65
N LEU A 128 18.93 6.52 1.33
CA LEU A 128 20.35 6.56 1.70
C LEU A 128 21.27 6.55 0.47
N VAL A 129 20.95 5.74 -0.54
CA VAL A 129 21.68 5.71 -1.82
C VAL A 129 21.60 7.06 -2.53
N THR A 130 20.44 7.72 -2.51
CA THR A 130 20.28 9.06 -3.09
C THR A 130 21.23 10.05 -2.42
N LEU A 131 21.31 10.04 -1.09
CA LEU A 131 22.24 10.91 -0.34
C LEU A 131 23.71 10.55 -0.64
N HIS A 132 24.05 9.26 -0.72
CA HIS A 132 25.38 8.76 -1.09
C HIS A 132 25.84 9.30 -2.46
N THR A 133 24.97 9.33 -3.46
CA THR A 133 25.33 9.82 -4.80
C THR A 133 25.71 11.31 -4.82
N SER A 134 25.43 12.06 -3.75
CA SER A 134 25.54 13.52 -3.75
C SER A 134 24.77 14.16 -4.92
N PHE A 135 23.65 13.57 -5.36
CA PHE A 135 22.90 13.98 -6.57
C PHE A 135 23.77 14.10 -7.85
N LYS A 136 24.82 13.29 -7.96
CA LYS A 136 25.66 13.19 -9.18
C LYS A 136 25.19 11.98 -10.00
N PHE A 137 24.54 12.25 -11.13
CA PHE A 137 23.98 11.22 -12.01
C PHE A 137 24.74 11.18 -13.34
N ASN A 138 25.86 10.47 -13.37
CA ASN A 138 26.73 10.39 -14.55
C ASN A 138 26.83 8.94 -15.07
N GLY A 139 26.89 8.78 -16.40
CA GLY A 139 27.13 7.51 -17.07
C GLY A 139 26.11 6.42 -16.74
N ILE A 140 26.57 5.16 -16.73
CA ILE A 140 25.73 3.98 -16.51
C ILE A 140 25.10 3.93 -15.10
N ILE A 141 25.70 4.60 -14.12
CA ILE A 141 25.21 4.66 -12.74
C ILE A 141 23.88 5.43 -12.69
N SER A 142 23.68 6.42 -13.58
CA SER A 142 22.40 7.12 -13.70
C SER A 142 21.25 6.17 -14.06
N ALA A 143 21.50 5.19 -14.96
CA ALA A 143 20.51 4.19 -15.33
C ALA A 143 20.12 3.30 -14.14
N ALA A 144 21.09 2.90 -13.29
CA ALA A 144 20.81 2.15 -12.07
C ALA A 144 20.00 2.96 -11.05
N TYR A 145 20.35 4.25 -10.86
CA TYR A 145 19.63 5.14 -9.98
C TYR A 145 18.17 5.33 -10.40
N TRP A 146 17.91 5.63 -11.68
CA TRP A 146 16.55 5.78 -12.15
C TRP A 146 15.77 4.47 -12.15
N SER A 147 16.42 3.34 -12.45
CA SER A 147 15.81 2.01 -12.29
C SER A 147 15.40 1.74 -10.84
N MET A 148 16.26 2.07 -9.88
CA MET A 148 15.96 1.99 -8.44
C MET A 148 14.74 2.84 -8.07
N VAL A 149 14.69 4.10 -8.52
CA VAL A 149 13.55 5.00 -8.25
C VAL A 149 12.26 4.43 -8.85
N ILE A 150 12.29 3.94 -10.09
CA ILE A 150 11.12 3.33 -10.74
C ILE A 150 10.69 2.06 -10.00
N VAL A 151 11.62 1.22 -9.56
CA VAL A 151 11.34 0.02 -8.74
C VAL A 151 10.69 0.39 -7.42
N MET A 152 11.22 1.38 -6.70
CA MET A 152 10.65 1.89 -5.45
C MET A 152 9.22 2.42 -5.67
N LEU A 153 9.02 3.26 -6.69
CA LEU A 153 7.71 3.84 -7.00
C LEU A 153 6.69 2.78 -7.45
N SER A 154 7.10 1.86 -8.32
CA SER A 154 6.25 0.73 -8.74
C SER A 154 5.94 -0.23 -7.59
N GLY A 155 6.77 -0.28 -6.55
CA GLY A 155 6.51 -1.04 -5.31
C GLY A 155 5.22 -0.59 -4.60
N PHE A 156 4.89 0.71 -4.62
CA PHE A 156 3.63 1.21 -4.08
C PHE A 156 2.42 0.68 -4.86
N VAL A 157 2.53 0.57 -6.19
CA VAL A 157 1.49 -0.05 -7.04
C VAL A 157 1.35 -1.54 -6.68
N GLY A 158 2.47 -2.25 -6.51
CA GLY A 158 2.47 -3.64 -6.07
C GLY A 158 1.78 -3.84 -4.72
N ARG A 159 2.08 -2.98 -3.74
CA ARG A 159 1.42 -2.97 -2.42
C ARG A 159 -0.08 -2.72 -2.53
N PHE A 160 -0.47 -1.74 -3.33
CA PHE A 160 -1.87 -1.40 -3.56
C PHE A 160 -2.65 -2.59 -4.15
N LEU A 161 -2.10 -3.26 -5.17
CA LEU A 161 -2.68 -4.46 -5.75
C LEU A 161 -2.74 -5.61 -4.73
N PHE A 162 -1.67 -5.79 -3.94
CA PHE A 162 -1.57 -6.85 -2.94
C PHE A 162 -2.61 -6.75 -1.80
N VAL A 163 -2.99 -5.54 -1.37
CA VAL A 163 -4.06 -5.33 -0.37
C VAL A 163 -5.42 -5.76 -0.91
N ARG A 164 -5.64 -5.58 -2.20
CA ARG A 164 -6.94 -5.78 -2.84
C ARG A 164 -7.23 -7.23 -3.21
N ILE A 165 -6.20 -8.08 -3.25
CA ILE A 165 -6.36 -9.53 -3.40
C ILE A 165 -6.88 -10.08 -2.07
N PRO A 166 -8.14 -10.55 -2.01
CA PRO A 166 -8.74 -11.02 -0.75
C PRO A 166 -8.02 -12.27 -0.24
N ARG A 167 -7.76 -12.33 1.07
CA ARG A 167 -7.14 -13.49 1.72
C ARG A 167 -8.03 -14.04 2.81
N SER A 168 -8.01 -15.36 2.94
CA SER A 168 -8.68 -16.13 3.96
C SER A 168 -8.04 -15.84 5.32
N ILE A 169 -8.77 -16.18 6.38
CA ILE A 169 -8.31 -16.12 7.77
C ILE A 169 -7.02 -16.95 7.96
N ARG A 170 -6.80 -17.97 7.12
CA ARG A 170 -5.62 -18.84 7.11
C ARG A 170 -4.48 -18.33 6.21
N GLY A 171 -4.62 -17.12 5.63
CA GLY A 171 -3.60 -16.49 4.81
C GLY A 171 -3.50 -17.00 3.37
N SER A 172 -4.38 -17.92 2.95
CA SER A 172 -4.53 -18.32 1.54
C SER A 172 -5.40 -17.31 0.79
N GLU A 173 -5.34 -17.24 -0.54
CA GLU A 173 -6.31 -16.43 -1.30
C GLU A 173 -7.74 -16.97 -1.04
N LEU A 174 -8.71 -16.07 -0.78
CA LEU A 174 -10.11 -16.50 -0.75
C LEU A 174 -10.51 -16.96 -2.14
N THR A 175 -11.22 -18.08 -2.21
CA THR A 175 -11.80 -18.55 -3.46
C THR A 175 -12.99 -17.66 -3.82
N ARG A 176 -13.28 -17.54 -5.12
CA ARG A 176 -14.41 -16.74 -5.61
C ARG A 176 -15.73 -17.18 -4.95
N SER A 177 -15.92 -18.49 -4.78
CA SER A 177 -17.08 -19.08 -4.10
C SER A 177 -17.22 -18.66 -2.63
N GLU A 178 -16.12 -18.48 -1.88
CA GLU A 178 -16.18 -18.00 -0.51
C GLU A 178 -16.60 -16.52 -0.44
N LEU A 179 -16.16 -15.70 -1.41
CA LEU A 179 -16.56 -14.31 -1.51
C LEU A 179 -18.04 -14.17 -1.91
N ASP A 180 -18.48 -14.99 -2.86
CA ASP A 180 -19.88 -15.03 -3.30
C ASP A 180 -20.79 -15.47 -2.15
N ALA A 181 -20.43 -16.53 -1.40
CA ALA A 181 -21.17 -16.99 -0.23
C ALA A 181 -21.30 -15.93 0.88
N ARG A 182 -20.23 -15.15 1.12
CA ARG A 182 -20.29 -14.03 2.09
C ARG A 182 -21.17 -12.88 1.58
N ALA A 183 -21.17 -12.60 0.27
CA ALA A 183 -22.05 -11.60 -0.30
C ALA A 183 -23.52 -12.03 -0.22
N GLU A 184 -23.82 -13.32 -0.40
CA GLU A 184 -25.15 -13.90 -0.20
C GLU A 184 -25.60 -13.84 1.25
N SER A 185 -24.73 -14.15 2.22
CA SER A 185 -25.09 -14.06 3.65
C SER A 185 -25.49 -12.63 4.03
N LEU A 186 -24.73 -11.63 3.57
CA LEU A 186 -25.05 -10.22 3.79
C LEU A 186 -26.36 -9.81 3.10
N ASN A 187 -26.73 -10.45 1.98
CA ASN A 187 -28.04 -10.23 1.37
C ASN A 187 -29.17 -10.64 2.32
N GLY A 188 -29.01 -11.82 2.94
CA GLY A 188 -29.97 -12.36 3.89
C GLY A 188 -30.13 -11.43 5.09
N GLU A 189 -29.01 -10.97 5.66
CA GLU A 189 -29.00 -10.00 6.77
C GLU A 189 -29.70 -8.68 6.40
N ILE A 190 -29.49 -8.18 5.17
CA ILE A 190 -30.19 -7.00 4.66
C ILE A 190 -31.69 -7.28 4.51
N ALA A 191 -32.08 -8.43 3.93
CA ALA A 191 -33.48 -8.78 3.74
C ALA A 191 -34.24 -9.00 5.06
N GLU A 192 -33.58 -9.53 6.09
CA GLU A 192 -34.15 -9.70 7.42
C GLU A 192 -34.30 -8.37 8.17
N SER A 193 -33.30 -7.48 8.05
CA SER A 193 -33.36 -6.14 8.66
C SER A 193 -34.34 -5.21 7.95
N VAL A 194 -34.47 -5.37 6.64
CA VAL A 194 -35.35 -4.59 5.77
C VAL A 194 -36.62 -5.38 5.51
N GLN A 195 -37.57 -5.34 6.45
CA GLN A 195 -38.89 -5.98 6.32
C GLN A 195 -39.83 -5.28 5.32
N SER A 196 -39.31 -4.49 4.37
CA SER A 196 -40.10 -3.77 3.37
C SER A 196 -39.51 -3.89 1.96
N MET A 197 -40.35 -4.32 1.01
CA MET A 197 -39.93 -4.51 -0.39
C MET A 197 -39.43 -3.21 -1.04
N ALA A 198 -40.04 -2.06 -0.70
CA ALA A 198 -39.64 -0.76 -1.22
C ALA A 198 -38.22 -0.35 -0.81
N LEU A 199 -37.78 -0.74 0.40
CA LEU A 199 -36.43 -0.43 0.87
C LEU A 199 -35.40 -1.43 0.29
N LEU A 200 -35.79 -2.69 0.08
CA LEU A 200 -34.96 -3.66 -0.67
C LEU A 200 -34.68 -3.20 -2.10
N GLU A 201 -35.69 -2.66 -2.80
CA GLU A 201 -35.52 -2.12 -4.15
C GLU A 201 -34.54 -0.94 -4.16
N ARG A 202 -34.61 -0.05 -3.16
CA ARG A 202 -33.65 1.06 -2.98
C ARG A 202 -32.23 0.56 -2.74
N VAL A 203 -32.06 -0.49 -1.94
CA VAL A 203 -30.75 -1.13 -1.71
C VAL A 203 -30.20 -1.72 -3.02
N HIS A 204 -31.01 -2.46 -3.77
CA HIS A 204 -30.59 -3.02 -5.06
C HIS A 204 -30.26 -1.91 -6.09
N ALA A 205 -31.02 -0.82 -6.13
CA ALA A 205 -30.74 0.33 -6.98
C ALA A 205 -29.42 1.02 -6.59
N PHE A 206 -29.15 1.16 -5.29
CA PHE A 206 -27.86 1.63 -4.80
C PHE A 206 -26.73 0.69 -5.25
N GLU A 207 -26.86 -0.62 -5.02
CA GLU A 207 -25.88 -1.63 -5.43
C GLU A 207 -25.59 -1.58 -6.93
N ALA A 208 -26.62 -1.53 -7.77
CA ALA A 208 -26.48 -1.40 -9.23
C ALA A 208 -25.75 -0.11 -9.64
N SER A 209 -25.87 0.96 -8.86
CA SER A 209 -25.18 2.23 -9.13
C SER A 209 -23.70 2.24 -8.73
N VAL A 210 -23.29 1.34 -7.84
CA VAL A 210 -21.92 1.31 -7.28
C VAL A 210 -21.13 0.08 -7.69
N VAL A 211 -21.79 -1.03 -8.02
CA VAL A 211 -21.13 -2.24 -8.50
C VAL A 211 -21.01 -2.12 -10.02
N PRO A 212 -19.79 -2.07 -10.58
CA PRO A 212 -19.61 -1.95 -12.01
C PRO A 212 -20.06 -3.27 -12.66
N SER A 213 -21.06 -3.15 -13.54
CA SER A 213 -21.60 -4.24 -14.33
C SER A 213 -21.26 -3.99 -15.80
N GLY A 214 -20.43 -4.85 -16.41
CA GLY A 214 -20.09 -4.76 -17.84
C GLY A 214 -18.73 -5.34 -18.23
N ALA A 215 -18.52 -5.53 -19.54
CA ALA A 215 -17.31 -6.12 -20.13
C ALA A 215 -16.05 -5.24 -20.01
N HIS A 216 -16.22 -3.93 -19.82
CA HIS A 216 -15.12 -2.96 -19.73
C HIS A 216 -15.02 -2.34 -18.33
N LEU A 217 -14.51 -3.13 -17.38
CA LEU A 217 -14.11 -2.63 -16.07
C LEU A 217 -13.03 -1.54 -16.24
N SER A 218 -13.32 -0.30 -15.84
CA SER A 218 -12.32 0.79 -15.93
C SER A 218 -11.17 0.60 -14.93
N PHE A 219 -9.94 0.94 -15.34
CA PHE A 219 -8.81 0.99 -14.41
C PHE A 219 -8.97 2.14 -13.41
N LEU A 220 -9.46 3.29 -13.86
CA LEU A 220 -9.64 4.44 -12.98
C LEU A 220 -10.66 4.13 -11.88
N ASP A 221 -11.75 3.42 -12.21
CA ASP A 221 -12.77 3.04 -11.22
C ASP A 221 -12.26 2.01 -10.19
N LEU A 222 -11.21 1.25 -10.51
CA LEU A 222 -10.49 0.47 -9.51
C LEU A 222 -9.94 1.42 -8.42
N PHE A 223 -9.29 2.52 -8.80
CA PHE A 223 -8.67 3.45 -7.85
C PHE A 223 -9.67 4.40 -7.19
N THR A 224 -10.60 4.98 -7.95
CA THR A 224 -11.50 6.04 -7.48
C THR A 224 -12.82 5.51 -6.91
N GLY A 225 -13.16 4.26 -7.18
CA GLY A 225 -14.44 3.66 -6.83
C GLY A 225 -14.72 3.56 -5.33
N GLU A 226 -13.69 3.45 -4.48
CA GLU A 226 -13.89 3.43 -3.02
C GLU A 226 -14.26 4.81 -2.48
N LEU A 227 -13.71 5.88 -3.07
CA LEU A 227 -14.05 7.26 -2.72
C LEU A 227 -15.48 7.60 -3.16
N THR A 228 -15.85 7.20 -4.38
CA THR A 228 -17.21 7.40 -4.90
C THR A 228 -18.23 6.58 -4.12
N LEU A 229 -17.90 5.34 -3.72
CA LEU A 229 -18.73 4.52 -2.85
C LEU A 229 -18.97 5.19 -1.50
N GLY A 230 -17.94 5.75 -0.86
CA GLY A 230 -18.10 6.47 0.41
C GLY A 230 -19.04 7.68 0.30
N ARG A 231 -18.88 8.48 -0.76
CA ARG A 231 -19.76 9.64 -1.03
C ARG A 231 -21.20 9.23 -1.33
N LYS A 232 -21.38 8.19 -2.14
CA LYS A 232 -22.71 7.66 -2.49
C LYS A 232 -23.39 7.03 -1.29
N ALA A 233 -22.66 6.30 -0.44
CA ALA A 233 -23.20 5.70 0.78
C ALA A 233 -23.71 6.78 1.76
N HIS A 234 -22.97 7.87 1.92
CA HIS A 234 -23.43 8.97 2.78
C HIS A 234 -24.67 9.68 2.21
N ARG A 235 -24.73 9.87 0.89
CA ARG A 235 -25.95 10.40 0.24
C ARG A 235 -27.14 9.45 0.41
N PHE A 236 -26.91 8.15 0.28
CA PHE A 236 -27.93 7.13 0.47
C PHE A 236 -28.45 7.12 1.92
N GLU A 237 -27.57 7.28 2.90
CA GLU A 237 -27.96 7.44 4.31
C GLU A 237 -28.89 8.64 4.51
N GLN A 238 -28.55 9.80 3.93
CA GLN A 238 -29.39 11.00 3.97
C GLN A 238 -30.76 10.79 3.30
N GLU A 239 -30.78 10.12 2.14
CA GLU A 239 -32.01 9.77 1.43
C GLU A 239 -32.92 8.89 2.30
N LEU A 240 -32.37 7.88 2.98
CA LEU A 240 -33.13 7.01 3.87
C LEU A 240 -33.67 7.76 5.09
N THR A 241 -32.88 8.63 5.72
CA THR A 241 -33.36 9.45 6.84
C THR A 241 -34.46 10.41 6.39
N SER A 242 -34.32 11.04 5.21
CA SER A 242 -35.34 11.93 4.65
C SER A 242 -36.64 11.20 4.29
N ALA A 243 -36.56 9.91 3.96
CA ALA A 243 -37.71 9.05 3.70
C ALA A 243 -38.43 8.57 4.97
N GLY A 244 -38.02 9.06 6.15
CA GLY A 244 -38.68 8.79 7.43
C GLY A 244 -38.11 7.61 8.23
N LEU A 245 -36.95 7.06 7.84
CA LEU A 245 -36.27 6.05 8.66
C LEU A 245 -35.54 6.68 9.84
N SER A 246 -35.56 5.99 10.99
CA SER A 246 -34.73 6.37 12.14
C SER A 246 -33.25 6.39 11.75
N PRO A 247 -32.45 7.37 12.23
CA PRO A 247 -31.03 7.46 11.91
C PRO A 247 -30.23 6.18 12.20
N GLU A 248 -30.56 5.48 13.30
CA GLU A 248 -29.89 4.24 13.71
C GLU A 248 -30.10 3.10 12.70
N LEU A 249 -31.34 2.90 12.26
CA LEU A 249 -31.68 1.86 11.28
C LEU A 249 -31.14 2.21 9.89
N ALA A 250 -31.17 3.49 9.49
CA ALA A 250 -30.57 3.95 8.24
C ALA A 250 -29.06 3.66 8.23
N HIS A 251 -28.36 3.96 9.32
CA HIS A 251 -26.92 3.68 9.46
C HIS A 251 -26.61 2.18 9.39
N ALA A 252 -27.40 1.34 10.08
CA ALA A 252 -27.23 -0.11 10.07
C ALA A 252 -27.39 -0.70 8.66
N VAL A 253 -28.45 -0.33 7.94
CA VAL A 253 -28.71 -0.77 6.57
C VAL A 253 -27.59 -0.30 5.63
N VAL A 254 -27.22 0.97 5.69
CA VAL A 254 -26.12 1.53 4.85
C VAL A 254 -24.80 0.81 5.13
N THR A 255 -24.53 0.45 6.38
CA THR A 255 -23.31 -0.28 6.76
C THR A 255 -23.27 -1.67 6.11
N LEU A 256 -24.35 -2.44 6.22
CA LEU A 256 -24.45 -3.77 5.61
C LEU A 256 -24.40 -3.70 4.08
N THR A 257 -25.18 -2.80 3.47
CA THR A 257 -25.17 -2.58 2.03
C THR A 257 -23.80 -2.14 1.52
N ARG A 258 -23.09 -1.27 2.26
CA ARG A 258 -21.74 -0.84 1.91
C ARG A 258 -20.73 -1.98 2.00
N GLU A 259 -20.81 -2.83 3.03
CA GLU A 259 -19.96 -4.01 3.17
C GLU A 259 -20.14 -4.95 1.97
N ARG A 260 -21.40 -5.27 1.64
CA ARG A 260 -21.76 -6.12 0.50
C ARG A 260 -21.32 -5.50 -0.84
N ALA A 261 -21.63 -4.23 -1.09
CA ALA A 261 -21.19 -3.52 -2.29
C ALA A 261 -19.66 -3.52 -2.44
N THR A 262 -18.92 -3.38 -1.34
CA THR A 262 -17.45 -3.47 -1.34
C THR A 262 -16.98 -4.86 -1.74
N LEU A 263 -17.62 -5.92 -1.23
CA LEU A 263 -17.30 -7.31 -1.60
C LEU A 263 -17.61 -7.58 -3.08
N LEU A 264 -18.78 -7.18 -3.57
CA LEU A 264 -19.18 -7.35 -4.97
C LEU A 264 -18.22 -6.62 -5.92
N ARG A 265 -17.79 -5.40 -5.58
CA ARG A 265 -16.74 -4.68 -6.32
C ARG A 265 -15.42 -5.45 -6.32
N ARG A 266 -15.00 -6.00 -5.19
CA ARG A 266 -13.76 -6.82 -5.10
C ARG A 266 -13.85 -8.08 -5.94
N ILE A 267 -15.00 -8.75 -5.97
CA ILE A 267 -15.27 -9.91 -6.83
C ILE A 267 -15.17 -9.51 -8.30
N ALA A 268 -15.84 -8.43 -8.71
CA ALA A 268 -15.82 -7.93 -10.08
C ALA A 268 -14.39 -7.61 -10.56
N TYR A 269 -13.57 -7.00 -9.70
CA TYR A 269 -12.20 -6.63 -10.02
C TYR A 269 -11.16 -7.71 -9.72
N LEU A 270 -11.54 -8.89 -9.24
CA LEU A 270 -10.59 -9.92 -8.79
C LEU A 270 -9.66 -10.35 -9.93
N GLN A 271 -10.24 -10.73 -11.08
CA GLN A 271 -9.47 -11.18 -12.23
C GLN A 271 -8.56 -10.08 -12.76
N LYS A 272 -9.09 -8.85 -12.84
CA LYS A 272 -8.34 -7.69 -13.34
C LYS A 272 -7.17 -7.33 -12.43
N THR A 273 -7.37 -7.43 -11.11
CA THR A 273 -6.31 -7.23 -10.10
C THR A 273 -5.23 -8.31 -10.22
N LYS A 274 -5.62 -9.57 -10.44
CA LYS A 274 -4.67 -10.68 -10.68
C LYS A 274 -3.84 -10.46 -11.95
N THR A 275 -4.48 -10.06 -13.05
CA THR A 275 -3.79 -9.72 -14.31
C THR A 275 -2.80 -8.57 -14.11
N LEU A 276 -3.23 -7.46 -13.49
CA LEU A 276 -2.37 -6.32 -13.17
C LEU A 276 -1.19 -6.72 -12.28
N PHE A 277 -1.42 -7.58 -11.29
CA PHE A 277 -0.36 -8.07 -10.41
C PHE A 277 0.67 -8.91 -11.17
N GLY A 278 0.22 -9.71 -12.16
CA GLY A 278 1.08 -10.41 -13.10
C GLY A 278 1.93 -9.46 -13.94
N LEU A 279 1.31 -8.46 -14.60
CA LEU A 279 2.04 -7.45 -15.39
C LEU A 279 3.03 -6.66 -14.53
N TRP A 280 2.63 -6.28 -13.32
CA TRP A 280 3.49 -5.57 -12.38
C TRP A 280 4.74 -6.38 -12.06
N HIS A 281 4.63 -7.68 -11.77
CA HIS A 281 5.79 -8.53 -11.54
C HIS A 281 6.72 -8.59 -12.75
N VAL A 282 6.15 -8.72 -13.96
CA VAL A 282 6.93 -8.76 -15.21
C VAL A 282 7.69 -7.45 -15.46
N PHE A 283 7.13 -6.30 -15.07
CA PHE A 283 7.78 -5.01 -15.19
C PHE A 283 8.81 -4.74 -14.07
N HIS A 284 8.46 -5.07 -12.83
CA HIS A 284 9.26 -4.77 -11.65
C HIS A 284 10.55 -5.60 -11.58
N LEU A 285 10.46 -6.90 -11.88
CA LEU A 285 11.55 -7.84 -11.69
C LEU A 285 12.78 -7.59 -12.61
N PRO A 286 12.63 -7.29 -13.91
CA PRO A 286 13.78 -6.98 -14.78
C PRO A 286 14.55 -5.74 -14.32
N LEU A 287 13.87 -4.70 -13.84
CA LEU A 287 14.52 -3.49 -13.34
C LEU A 287 15.33 -3.76 -12.08
N VAL A 288 14.84 -4.65 -11.21
CA VAL A 288 15.59 -5.11 -10.03
C VAL A 288 16.88 -5.83 -10.44
N TYR A 289 16.83 -6.70 -11.44
CA TYR A 289 18.03 -7.38 -11.94
C TYR A 289 19.01 -6.43 -12.63
N LEU A 290 18.52 -5.51 -13.45
CA LEU A 290 19.34 -4.48 -14.10
C LEU A 290 20.09 -3.65 -13.05
N MET A 291 19.37 -3.17 -12.03
CA MET A 291 19.95 -2.41 -10.93
C MET A 291 20.99 -3.24 -10.16
N LEU A 292 20.70 -4.52 -9.86
CA LEU A 292 21.63 -5.40 -9.16
C LEU A 292 22.95 -5.57 -9.93
N VAL A 293 22.88 -5.81 -11.24
CA VAL A 293 24.07 -5.98 -12.09
C VAL A 293 24.90 -4.70 -12.11
N ILE A 294 24.27 -3.54 -12.32
CA ILE A 294 25.00 -2.27 -12.37
C ILE A 294 25.60 -1.91 -10.99
N VAL A 295 24.88 -2.13 -9.89
CA VAL A 295 25.39 -1.88 -8.54
C VAL A 295 26.56 -2.82 -8.21
N ALA A 296 26.48 -4.09 -8.59
CA ALA A 296 27.60 -5.03 -8.42
C ALA A 296 28.84 -4.56 -9.18
N ALA A 297 28.67 -4.13 -10.44
CA ALA A 297 29.76 -3.55 -11.23
C ALA A 297 30.30 -2.26 -10.61
N HIS A 298 29.42 -1.37 -10.13
CA HIS A 298 29.79 -0.12 -9.46
C HIS A 298 30.64 -0.37 -8.21
N ILE A 299 30.21 -1.28 -7.34
CA ILE A 299 30.97 -1.67 -6.14
C ILE A 299 32.30 -2.30 -6.55
N GLY A 300 32.30 -3.24 -7.51
CA GLY A 300 33.52 -3.90 -7.99
C GLY A 300 34.58 -2.92 -8.52
N VAL A 301 34.16 -1.95 -9.33
CA VAL A 301 35.05 -0.89 -9.85
C VAL A 301 35.53 0.03 -8.71
N ALA A 302 34.65 0.40 -7.78
CA ALA A 302 35.04 1.24 -6.64
C ALA A 302 36.08 0.57 -5.74
N LEU A 303 35.93 -0.75 -5.51
CA LEU A 303 36.91 -1.56 -4.77
C LEU A 303 38.24 -1.66 -5.54
N TYR A 304 38.18 -1.97 -6.84
CA TYR A 304 39.37 -2.10 -7.69
C TYR A 304 40.21 -0.82 -7.75
N LEU A 305 39.55 0.34 -7.83
CA LEU A 305 40.21 1.65 -7.88
C LEU A 305 40.60 2.20 -6.48
N GLY A 306 40.30 1.48 -5.40
CA GLY A 306 40.69 1.87 -4.04
C GLY A 306 39.90 3.04 -3.46
N TYR A 307 38.67 3.30 -3.92
CA TYR A 307 37.81 4.38 -3.40
C TYR A 307 37.15 4.06 -2.03
N VAL A 308 37.73 3.13 -1.27
CA VAL A 308 37.25 2.70 0.05
C VAL A 308 38.06 3.42 1.13
N PRO A 309 37.43 4.25 1.98
CA PRO A 309 38.12 4.97 3.05
C PRO A 309 38.50 4.06 4.23
N PHE A 310 37.85 2.90 4.35
CA PHE A 310 38.21 1.89 5.35
C PHE A 310 39.45 1.13 4.87
N ARG A 311 40.62 1.53 5.38
CA ARG A 311 41.83 0.69 5.28
C ARG A 311 41.59 -0.51 6.20
N TRP A 312 41.39 -1.68 5.62
CA TRP A 312 41.45 -2.95 6.35
C TRP A 312 42.90 -3.27 6.70
#